data_AF-A0A319DX16-F1
#
_entry.id   AF-A0A319DX16-F1
#
_cell.length_a   1.000
_cell.length_b   1.000
_cell.length_c   1.000
_cell.angle_alpha   90.00
_cell.angle_beta   90.00
_cell.angle_gamma   90.00
#
_symmetry.space_group_name_H-M   'P 1'
#
loop_
_entity.id
_entity.type
_entity.pdbx_description
1 polymer ?
#
loop_
_entity_poly.entity_id
_entity_poly.type
_entity_poly.pdbx_seq_one_letter_code
_entity_poly.pdbx_strand_id
1 'polypeptide(L)'
;MMAPTLLKAGLFVLPQLHLAWAMALAPRQQVSCSYESAASSGDTCQSFAADWGLTVQTLESLNPGITCPDLVAGQNYCVVGTVSSSGPTTSSSLTTSTSTSASTSTTSTVSIPSTISSSSAPYQPQQTGTAANCDQFYLVKIGDSCGKIEAQFDISASEFHDWNPSINSDCTNILAGYYYCVDVPGATRPATTTVPVTTTTPADGITTPTPIQTGMTDKCNKFDLVQSGDSCEAIAAKYNIPLSIFYTWNPAVGSSCADLDLDYYVCVDTIGYTLPTTTTSAGNGITTPTPYEPGMVSDCTTFYFVRSGDTCAGIASSQDITVGDLEQWNPKVGSGCTDLWLNEYICVGV
;
A
#
# COMPACT_ATOMS: atom_id res chain seq x y z
N MET A 1 48.47 -56.75 37.44
CA MET A 1 49.78 -56.47 38.05
C MET A 1 50.31 -55.16 37.48
N MET A 2 50.61 -54.23 38.38
CA MET A 2 51.68 -53.23 38.31
C MET A 2 51.68 -52.18 37.17
N ALA A 3 51.39 -50.94 37.59
CA ALA A 3 51.99 -49.68 37.10
C ALA A 3 53.56 -49.77 37.12
N PRO A 4 54.39 -48.83 36.58
CA PRO A 4 54.28 -47.36 36.81
C PRO A 4 54.95 -46.38 35.80
N THR A 5 54.92 -45.09 36.18
CA THR A 5 55.94 -44.00 35.98
C THR A 5 56.15 -43.43 34.56
N LEU A 6 55.79 -42.17 34.28
CA LEU A 6 56.34 -40.85 34.68
C LEU A 6 57.61 -40.38 33.95
N LEU A 7 57.49 -39.14 33.43
CA LEU A 7 58.48 -38.07 33.28
C LEU A 7 59.42 -38.06 32.05
N LYS A 8 59.24 -37.08 31.16
CA LYS A 8 60.12 -35.88 31.14
C LYS A 8 59.60 -34.76 30.25
N ALA A 9 59.71 -33.55 30.80
CA ALA A 9 59.46 -32.28 30.14
C ALA A 9 60.48 -32.01 29.02
N GLY A 10 60.00 -31.45 27.92
CA GLY A 10 60.80 -30.84 26.86
C GLY A 10 60.15 -29.52 26.47
N LEU A 11 60.69 -28.42 27.01
CA LEU A 11 60.33 -27.05 26.69
C LEU A 11 60.76 -26.76 25.24
N PHE A 12 59.82 -26.65 24.30
CA PHE A 12 60.06 -26.14 22.97
C PHE A 12 59.34 -24.80 22.80
N VAL A 13 60.15 -23.74 22.71
CA VAL A 13 59.74 -22.39 22.36
C VAL A 13 59.45 -22.37 20.86
N LEU A 14 58.19 -22.15 20.48
CA LEU A 14 57.79 -21.84 19.10
C LEU A 14 57.62 -20.31 18.97
N PRO A 15 58.11 -19.69 17.87
CA PRO A 15 58.01 -18.26 17.67
C PRO A 15 56.57 -17.90 17.27
N GLN A 16 56.00 -16.86 17.89
CA GLN A 16 54.75 -16.24 17.46
C GLN A 16 54.94 -15.63 16.06
N LEU A 17 54.39 -16.29 15.04
CA LEU A 17 53.99 -15.62 13.80
C LEU A 17 52.59 -15.03 14.02
N HIS A 18 52.52 -13.73 14.28
CA HIS A 18 51.28 -12.98 14.12
C HIS A 18 51.08 -12.69 12.63
N LEU A 19 50.33 -13.55 11.96
CA LEU A 19 49.64 -13.19 10.73
C LEU A 19 48.49 -12.24 11.12
N ALA A 20 48.81 -10.95 11.23
CA ALA A 20 47.81 -9.91 11.25
C ALA A 20 47.17 -9.84 9.86
N TRP A 21 46.05 -10.54 9.69
CA TRP A 21 45.09 -10.18 8.65
C TRP A 21 44.54 -8.80 9.02
N ALA A 22 44.97 -7.78 8.29
CA ALA A 22 44.20 -6.55 8.19
C ALA A 22 42.91 -6.89 7.44
N MET A 23 41.88 -7.34 8.17
CA MET A 23 40.51 -7.18 7.67
C MET A 23 40.31 -5.68 7.51
N ALA A 24 40.22 -5.21 6.28
CA ALA A 24 39.60 -3.94 6.02
C ALA A 24 38.19 -4.01 6.60
N LEU A 25 37.95 -3.32 7.72
CA LEU A 25 36.61 -3.10 8.21
C LEU A 25 35.89 -2.33 7.10
N ALA A 26 34.97 -3.00 6.40
CA ALA A 26 34.02 -2.32 5.53
C ALA A 26 33.37 -1.19 6.36
N PRO A 27 33.18 0.01 5.80
CA PRO A 27 32.51 1.08 6.53
C PRO A 27 31.16 0.54 7.00
N ARG A 28 30.89 0.59 8.31
CA ARG A 28 29.56 0.23 8.83
C ARG A 28 28.58 1.27 8.26
N GLN A 29 27.77 0.84 7.30
CA GLN A 29 26.60 1.59 6.86
C GLN A 29 25.72 1.78 8.09
N GLN A 30 25.56 3.04 8.52
CA GLN A 30 24.75 3.34 9.68
C GLN A 30 23.31 3.51 9.21
N VAL A 31 22.48 2.52 9.53
CA VAL A 31 21.03 2.60 9.35
C VAL A 31 20.42 3.25 10.58
N SER A 32 19.68 4.33 10.39
CA SER A 32 18.76 4.85 11.41
C SER A 32 17.35 4.43 11.02
N CYS A 33 16.83 3.39 11.67
CA CYS A 33 15.47 2.95 11.43
C CYS A 33 14.47 3.79 12.21
N SER A 34 13.47 4.34 11.53
CA SER A 34 12.36 5.05 12.14
C SER A 34 11.09 4.22 12.22
N TYR A 35 10.94 3.19 11.38
CA TYR A 35 9.83 2.24 11.46
C TYR A 35 10.21 0.85 10.96
N GLU A 36 9.77 -0.16 11.70
CA GLU A 36 10.00 -1.58 11.40
C GLU A 36 8.67 -2.30 11.23
N SER A 37 8.65 -3.29 10.33
CA SER A 37 7.52 -4.20 10.16
C SER A 37 7.98 -5.65 10.15
N ALA A 38 7.15 -6.55 10.68
CA ALA A 38 7.44 -7.98 10.69
C ALA A 38 7.03 -8.62 9.35
N ALA A 39 7.89 -9.44 8.75
CA ALA A 39 7.51 -10.22 7.58
C ALA A 39 6.50 -11.33 7.95
N SER A 40 5.52 -11.55 7.09
CA SER A 40 4.55 -12.65 7.19
C SER A 40 5.14 -13.97 6.68
N SER A 41 4.45 -15.07 6.99
CA SER A 41 4.85 -16.39 6.48
C SER A 41 4.68 -16.46 4.96
N GLY A 42 5.80 -16.63 4.24
CA GLY A 42 5.81 -16.70 2.78
C GLY A 42 6.20 -15.41 2.07
N ASP A 43 6.45 -14.33 2.83
CA ASP A 43 6.94 -13.08 2.26
C ASP A 43 8.35 -13.24 1.65
N THR A 44 8.53 -12.61 0.50
CA THR A 44 9.84 -12.42 -0.13
C THR A 44 10.27 -10.96 0.04
N CYS A 45 11.55 -10.65 -0.13
CA CYS A 45 12.00 -9.26 -0.21
C CYS A 45 11.22 -8.47 -1.27
N GLN A 46 10.81 -9.10 -2.38
CA GLN A 46 10.08 -8.42 -3.45
C GLN A 46 8.66 -8.05 -3.00
N SER A 47 7.90 -9.02 -2.48
CA SER A 47 6.53 -8.78 -2.01
C SER A 47 6.51 -7.83 -0.81
N PHE A 48 7.37 -8.09 0.17
CA PHE A 48 7.50 -7.27 1.35
C PHE A 48 7.98 -5.86 1.03
N ALA A 49 9.02 -5.67 0.20
CA ALA A 49 9.43 -4.32 -0.19
C ALA A 49 8.32 -3.59 -0.95
N ALA A 50 7.59 -4.28 -1.82
CA ALA A 50 6.47 -3.70 -2.57
C ALA A 50 5.34 -3.24 -1.65
N ASP A 51 5.03 -3.98 -0.59
CA ASP A 51 4.03 -3.59 0.42
C ASP A 51 4.39 -2.29 1.13
N TRP A 52 5.68 -1.95 1.17
CA TRP A 52 6.22 -0.71 1.73
C TRP A 52 6.62 0.34 0.68
N GLY A 53 6.29 0.11 -0.60
CA GLY A 53 6.68 1.00 -1.70
C GLY A 53 8.20 1.14 -1.89
N LEU A 54 8.97 0.17 -1.39
CA LEU A 54 10.42 0.12 -1.49
C LEU A 54 10.84 -0.73 -2.70
N THR A 55 12.02 -0.42 -3.25
CA THR A 55 12.73 -1.40 -4.09
C THR A 55 13.43 -2.43 -3.19
N VAL A 56 13.67 -3.64 -3.68
CA VAL A 56 14.48 -4.65 -2.98
C VAL A 56 15.83 -4.09 -2.57
N GLN A 57 16.47 -3.30 -3.45
CA GLN A 57 17.75 -2.67 -3.18
C GLN A 57 17.68 -1.67 -2.01
N THR A 58 16.57 -0.93 -1.89
CA THR A 58 16.33 -0.03 -0.76
C THR A 58 16.11 -0.82 0.53
N LEU A 59 15.32 -1.91 0.47
CA LEU A 59 15.10 -2.79 1.62
C LEU A 59 16.42 -3.41 2.11
N GLU A 60 17.28 -3.88 1.20
CA GLU A 60 18.62 -4.40 1.50
C GLU A 60 19.52 -3.32 2.13
N SER A 61 19.43 -2.08 1.64
CA SER A 61 20.19 -0.95 2.17
C SER A 61 19.76 -0.57 3.59
N LEU A 62 18.46 -0.64 3.88
CA LEU A 62 17.89 -0.40 5.21
C LEU A 62 18.11 -1.58 6.17
N ASN A 63 18.37 -2.79 5.66
CA ASN A 63 18.56 -3.98 6.49
C ASN A 63 19.88 -4.70 6.17
N PRO A 64 21.04 -4.11 6.51
CA PRO A 64 22.33 -4.72 6.26
C PRO A 64 22.41 -6.13 6.88
N GLY A 65 22.57 -7.13 6.03
CA GLY A 65 22.68 -8.54 6.43
C GLY A 65 21.47 -9.41 6.11
N ILE A 66 20.39 -8.86 5.55
CA ILE A 66 19.34 -9.70 4.94
C ILE A 66 19.86 -10.32 3.64
N THR A 67 19.32 -11.49 3.27
CA THR A 67 19.67 -12.18 2.02
C THR A 67 18.41 -12.40 1.20
N CYS A 68 18.17 -11.55 0.21
CA CYS A 68 17.03 -11.69 -0.67
C CYS A 68 17.20 -12.89 -1.64
N PRO A 69 16.11 -13.59 -2.02
CA PRO A 69 14.71 -13.19 -1.86
C PRO A 69 14.07 -13.53 -0.51
N ASP A 70 14.75 -14.26 0.36
CA ASP A 70 14.12 -14.87 1.53
C ASP A 70 14.04 -13.90 2.72
N LEU A 71 12.86 -13.79 3.34
CA LEU A 71 12.67 -13.14 4.62
C LEU A 71 12.26 -14.18 5.67
N VAL A 72 12.77 -14.03 6.88
CA VAL A 72 12.33 -14.80 8.05
C VAL A 72 10.98 -14.28 8.52
N ALA A 73 9.97 -15.15 8.49
CA ALA A 73 8.64 -14.85 9.01
C ALA A 73 8.69 -14.48 10.50
N GLY A 74 8.00 -13.40 10.87
CA GLY A 74 7.97 -12.83 12.22
C GLY A 74 9.18 -11.97 12.58
N GLN A 75 10.20 -11.87 11.70
CA GLN A 75 11.33 -10.96 11.93
C GLN A 75 10.96 -9.54 11.49
N ASN A 76 11.32 -8.56 12.33
CA ASN A 76 11.21 -7.13 12.01
C ASN A 76 12.29 -6.71 11.01
N TYR A 77 11.87 -6.03 9.95
CA TYR A 77 12.72 -5.36 8.99
C TYR A 77 12.43 -3.87 9.01
N CYS A 78 13.49 -3.08 8.93
CA CYS A 78 13.41 -1.66 8.75
C CYS A 78 12.83 -1.33 7.37
N VAL A 79 11.69 -0.67 7.37
CA VAL A 79 10.95 -0.29 6.16
C VAL A 79 10.88 1.23 6.02
N VAL A 80 11.20 1.98 7.08
CA VAL A 80 11.41 3.42 7.02
C VAL A 80 12.67 3.78 7.79
N GLY A 81 13.61 4.48 7.15
CA GLY A 81 14.86 4.89 7.78
C GLY A 81 15.80 5.61 6.83
N THR A 82 16.97 5.98 7.34
CA THR A 82 18.04 6.59 6.55
C THR A 82 19.31 5.74 6.59
N VAL A 83 20.03 5.72 5.48
CA VAL A 83 21.33 5.05 5.36
C VAL A 83 22.44 6.11 5.27
N SER A 84 23.26 6.22 6.30
CA SER A 84 24.44 7.09 6.29
C SER A 84 25.69 6.27 5.97
N SER A 85 26.26 6.46 4.78
CA SER A 85 27.60 5.95 4.46
C SER A 85 28.64 6.95 4.95
N SER A 86 29.32 6.66 6.05
CA SER A 86 30.54 7.39 6.41
C SER A 86 31.74 6.66 5.80
N GLY A 87 32.24 7.16 4.67
CA GLY A 87 33.42 6.62 3.98
C GLY A 87 34.14 7.68 3.13
N PRO A 88 35.48 7.70 3.09
CA PRO A 88 36.26 8.77 2.48
C PRO A 88 36.24 8.66 0.96
N THR A 89 35.83 9.73 0.28
CA THR A 89 35.85 9.85 -1.18
C THR A 89 37.29 9.82 -1.71
N THR A 90 37.79 8.64 -2.05
CA THR A 90 39.04 8.51 -2.83
C THR A 90 38.67 8.69 -4.30
N SER A 91 38.93 9.89 -4.83
CA SER A 91 38.85 10.18 -6.26
C SER A 91 39.82 9.28 -7.02
N SER A 92 39.28 8.33 -7.78
CA SER A 92 40.03 7.58 -8.77
C SER A 92 39.83 8.25 -10.13
N SER A 93 40.82 9.07 -10.51
CA SER A 93 40.90 9.71 -11.82
C SER A 93 41.25 8.67 -12.88
N LEU A 94 40.34 8.42 -13.82
CA LEU A 94 40.66 7.74 -15.08
C LEU A 94 40.83 8.78 -16.18
N THR A 95 42.07 8.88 -16.65
CA THR A 95 42.51 9.67 -17.80
C THR A 95 42.05 9.01 -19.09
N THR A 96 41.40 9.77 -19.98
CA THR A 96 41.37 9.46 -21.42
C THR A 96 41.30 10.76 -22.21
N SER A 97 42.25 10.88 -23.13
CA SER A 97 42.57 12.06 -23.92
C SER A 97 41.66 12.19 -25.15
N THR A 98 41.45 13.45 -25.59
CA THR A 98 41.63 13.94 -26.99
C THR A 98 40.45 14.74 -27.58
N SER A 99 40.74 16.04 -27.79
CA SER A 99 40.36 16.95 -28.88
C SER A 99 39.01 17.71 -28.97
N THR A 100 39.15 19.02 -28.65
CA THR A 100 38.85 20.19 -29.50
C THR A 100 37.41 20.46 -29.98
N SER A 101 36.74 21.43 -29.36
CA SER A 101 36.57 22.78 -29.94
C SER A 101 35.84 23.72 -28.98
N ALA A 102 36.32 24.95 -28.94
CA ALA A 102 35.89 26.01 -28.05
C ALA A 102 34.47 26.50 -28.37
N SER A 103 33.67 26.66 -27.32
CA SER A 103 32.55 27.60 -27.32
C SER A 103 32.42 28.17 -25.91
N THR A 104 32.50 29.49 -25.88
CA THR A 104 32.65 30.35 -24.71
C THR A 104 31.34 30.43 -23.95
N SER A 105 31.32 29.92 -22.71
CA SER A 105 30.21 30.11 -21.77
C SER A 105 30.79 30.46 -20.42
N THR A 106 30.58 31.70 -19.99
CA THR A 106 30.97 32.26 -18.69
C THR A 106 30.34 31.48 -17.55
N THR A 107 31.15 30.71 -16.81
CA THR A 107 30.78 30.05 -15.57
C THR A 107 30.91 31.03 -14.41
N SER A 108 29.79 31.47 -13.85
CA SER A 108 29.76 32.13 -12.54
C SER A 108 29.85 31.05 -11.47
N THR A 109 31.02 30.89 -10.86
CA THR A 109 31.21 30.10 -9.64
C THR A 109 30.55 30.80 -8.47
N VAL A 110 29.37 30.33 -8.07
CA VAL A 110 28.75 30.69 -6.79
C VAL A 110 29.17 29.63 -5.77
N SER A 111 30.02 30.04 -4.83
CA SER A 111 30.40 29.27 -3.66
C SER A 111 29.19 29.13 -2.72
N ILE A 112 28.64 27.93 -2.58
CA ILE A 112 27.60 27.64 -1.60
C ILE A 112 28.31 27.22 -0.29
N PRO A 113 28.06 27.89 0.85
CA PRO A 113 28.49 27.37 2.14
C PRO A 113 27.61 26.17 2.51
N SER A 114 28.21 24.99 2.61
CA SER A 114 27.59 23.81 3.22
C SER A 114 27.51 24.00 4.74
N THR A 115 26.51 24.74 5.21
CA THR A 115 26.06 24.68 6.59
C THR A 115 25.06 23.55 6.71
N ILE A 116 25.51 22.42 7.24
CA ILE A 116 24.67 21.27 7.61
C ILE A 116 23.90 21.70 8.87
N SER A 117 22.72 22.26 8.67
CA SER A 117 21.76 22.45 9.74
C SER A 117 21.07 21.12 9.98
N SER A 118 21.54 20.37 10.97
CA SER A 118 20.76 19.32 11.62
C SER A 118 19.55 19.97 12.28
N SER A 119 18.50 20.24 11.51
CA SER A 119 17.26 20.84 12.01
C SER A 119 16.35 19.72 12.48
N SER A 120 15.89 19.85 13.73
CA SER A 120 14.80 19.07 14.31
C SER A 120 13.45 19.51 13.73
N ALA A 121 13.36 19.59 12.39
CA ALA A 121 12.12 19.96 11.73
C ALA A 121 11.04 18.91 12.04
N PRO A 122 9.83 19.31 12.44
CA PRO A 122 8.77 18.38 12.85
C PRO A 122 8.27 17.47 11.71
N TYR A 123 8.58 17.81 10.46
CA TYR A 123 8.14 17.10 9.25
C TYR A 123 9.33 16.40 8.60
N GLN A 124 9.74 15.26 9.16
CA GLN A 124 10.78 14.39 8.60
C GLN A 124 10.31 12.93 8.67
N PRO A 125 10.66 12.09 7.69
CA PRO A 125 11.54 12.38 6.54
C PRO A 125 10.82 13.10 5.40
N GLN A 126 11.57 13.84 4.58
CA GLN A 126 11.11 14.45 3.32
C GLN A 126 11.96 13.91 2.17
N GLN A 127 11.42 13.90 0.95
CA GLN A 127 12.25 13.63 -0.22
C GLN A 127 13.16 14.83 -0.54
N THR A 128 14.25 14.56 -1.27
CA THR A 128 15.19 15.63 -1.64
C THR A 128 14.51 16.62 -2.56
N GLY A 129 14.63 17.92 -2.25
CA GLY A 129 14.12 18.99 -3.10
C GLY A 129 12.72 19.48 -2.76
N THR A 130 12.04 18.91 -1.75
CA THR A 130 10.81 19.48 -1.19
C THR A 130 10.98 20.96 -0.89
N ALA A 131 9.97 21.77 -1.23
CA ALA A 131 10.02 23.24 -1.19
C ALA A 131 10.46 23.76 0.18
N ALA A 132 11.50 24.60 0.20
CA ALA A 132 12.04 25.15 1.44
C ALA A 132 11.09 26.15 2.12
N ASN A 133 10.18 26.75 1.36
CA ASN A 133 9.14 27.66 1.85
C ASN A 133 7.81 26.96 2.11
N CYS A 134 7.78 25.64 2.16
CA CYS A 134 6.57 24.90 2.49
C CYS A 134 6.06 25.23 3.89
N ASP A 135 4.79 25.57 4.01
CA ASP A 135 4.13 25.88 5.29
C ASP A 135 3.06 24.85 5.69
N GLN A 136 2.69 23.93 4.79
CA GLN A 136 1.88 22.76 5.11
C GLN A 136 2.44 21.47 4.50
N PHE A 137 2.61 20.45 5.33
CA PHE A 137 3.09 19.13 4.92
C PHE A 137 2.04 18.06 5.12
N TYR A 138 1.94 17.14 4.16
CA TYR A 138 1.13 15.93 4.24
C TYR A 138 2.02 14.71 4.41
N LEU A 139 1.72 13.87 5.40
CA LEU A 139 2.38 12.57 5.59
C LEU A 139 1.68 11.56 4.69
N VAL A 140 2.34 11.15 3.62
CA VAL A 140 1.80 10.17 2.68
C VAL A 140 1.59 8.84 3.40
N LYS A 141 0.40 8.27 3.28
CA LYS A 141 0.02 6.97 3.81
C LYS A 141 0.05 5.93 2.70
N ILE A 142 0.06 4.65 3.08
CA ILE A 142 -0.09 3.54 2.13
C ILE A 142 -1.45 3.68 1.43
N GLY A 143 -1.46 3.57 0.09
CA GLY A 143 -2.66 3.70 -0.74
C GLY A 143 -2.97 5.12 -1.23
N ASP A 144 -2.20 6.12 -0.79
CA ASP A 144 -2.28 7.46 -1.36
C ASP A 144 -1.72 7.50 -2.78
N SER A 145 -2.26 8.42 -3.59
CA SER A 145 -1.75 8.78 -4.91
C SER A 145 -1.64 10.30 -4.99
N CYS A 146 -0.86 10.85 -5.92
CA CYS A 146 -0.80 12.31 -6.09
C CYS A 146 -2.20 12.86 -6.37
N GLY A 147 -3.00 12.19 -7.20
CA GLY A 147 -4.38 12.62 -7.48
C GLY A 147 -5.25 12.71 -6.22
N LYS A 148 -5.12 11.76 -5.27
CA LYS A 148 -5.85 11.81 -3.99
C LYS A 148 -5.40 12.98 -3.12
N ILE A 149 -4.08 13.20 -3.03
CA ILE A 149 -3.49 14.29 -2.25
C ILE A 149 -3.85 15.66 -2.87
N GLU A 150 -3.68 15.79 -4.17
CA GLU A 150 -4.04 16.96 -4.97
C GLU A 150 -5.51 17.34 -4.77
N ALA A 151 -6.42 16.37 -4.88
CA ALA A 151 -7.83 16.57 -4.63
C ALA A 151 -8.13 16.95 -3.17
N GLN A 152 -7.43 16.34 -2.21
CA GLN A 152 -7.61 16.63 -0.77
C GLN A 152 -7.22 18.07 -0.42
N PHE A 153 -6.14 18.58 -1.03
CA PHE A 153 -5.62 19.91 -0.76
C PHE A 153 -6.09 20.97 -1.76
N ASP A 154 -6.88 20.59 -2.77
CA ASP A 154 -7.37 21.46 -3.85
C ASP A 154 -6.20 22.16 -4.57
N ILE A 155 -5.16 21.37 -4.89
CA ILE A 155 -3.94 21.81 -5.59
C ILE A 155 -3.80 21.07 -6.91
N SER A 156 -3.24 21.73 -7.92
CA SER A 156 -2.97 21.09 -9.21
C SER A 156 -1.75 20.16 -9.15
N ALA A 157 -1.71 19.16 -10.04
CA ALA A 157 -0.53 18.32 -10.22
C ALA A 157 0.75 19.12 -10.50
N SER A 158 0.63 20.26 -11.20
CA SER A 158 1.76 21.18 -11.40
C SER A 158 2.24 21.81 -10.09
N GLU A 159 1.33 22.29 -9.24
CA GLU A 159 1.71 22.88 -7.95
C GLU A 159 2.32 21.83 -7.03
N PHE A 160 1.71 20.64 -6.94
CA PHE A 160 2.23 19.55 -6.12
C PHE A 160 3.63 19.10 -6.58
N HIS A 161 3.87 19.03 -7.89
CA HIS A 161 5.19 18.72 -8.46
C HIS A 161 6.19 19.88 -8.27
N ASP A 162 5.77 21.14 -8.41
CA ASP A 162 6.64 22.31 -8.21
C ASP A 162 7.15 22.38 -6.77
N TRP A 163 6.32 21.99 -5.80
CA TRP A 163 6.72 21.95 -4.40
C TRP A 163 7.43 20.66 -3.99
N ASN A 164 7.32 19.60 -4.80
CA ASN A 164 7.94 18.31 -4.55
C ASN A 164 8.61 17.77 -5.84
N PRO A 165 9.71 18.40 -6.30
CA PRO A 165 10.34 18.12 -7.59
C PRO A 165 10.98 16.73 -7.70
N SER A 166 11.04 15.97 -6.60
CA SER A 166 11.44 14.57 -6.62
C SER A 166 10.34 13.65 -7.14
N ILE A 167 9.08 14.07 -7.14
CA ILE A 167 7.96 13.31 -7.73
C ILE A 167 8.17 13.25 -9.24
N ASN A 168 7.97 12.08 -9.83
CA ASN A 168 8.03 11.89 -11.27
C ASN A 168 6.67 12.22 -11.93
N SER A 169 6.67 12.39 -13.25
CA SER A 169 5.45 12.75 -14.00
C SER A 169 4.30 11.76 -13.85
N ASP A 170 4.59 10.50 -13.55
CA ASP A 170 3.60 9.44 -13.41
C ASP A 170 3.14 9.26 -11.95
N CYS A 171 3.64 10.08 -11.02
CA CYS A 171 3.41 9.95 -9.57
C CYS A 171 3.67 8.54 -9.00
N THR A 172 4.59 7.79 -9.60
CA THR A 172 4.85 6.39 -9.17
C THR A 172 5.87 6.29 -8.04
N ASN A 173 6.41 7.41 -7.57
CA ASN A 173 7.51 7.46 -6.61
C ASN A 173 7.24 8.31 -5.38
N ILE A 174 5.96 8.55 -5.05
CA ILE A 174 5.60 9.04 -3.73
C ILE A 174 5.79 7.92 -2.70
N LEU A 175 6.36 8.25 -1.55
CA LEU A 175 6.72 7.26 -0.53
C LEU A 175 5.81 7.40 0.68
N ALA A 176 5.13 6.31 1.04
CA ALA A 176 4.43 6.24 2.31
C ALA A 176 5.41 6.49 3.47
N GLY A 177 4.96 7.22 4.49
CA GLY A 177 5.76 7.64 5.62
C GLY A 177 6.67 8.86 5.36
N TYR A 178 6.64 9.46 4.17
CA TYR A 178 7.34 10.71 3.87
C TYR A 178 6.39 11.91 3.89
N TYR A 179 6.92 13.04 4.33
CA TYR A 179 6.23 14.33 4.26
C TYR A 179 6.46 14.97 2.89
N TYR A 180 5.36 15.36 2.25
CA TYR A 180 5.33 16.12 1.00
C TYR A 180 4.70 17.48 1.25
N CYS A 181 5.18 18.48 0.53
CA CYS A 181 4.65 19.83 0.61
C CYS A 181 3.30 19.92 -0.10
N VAL A 182 2.30 20.49 0.56
CA VAL A 182 0.95 20.67 0.01
C VAL A 182 0.44 22.10 0.11
N ASP A 183 1.25 23.03 0.64
CA ASP A 183 0.98 24.47 0.58
C ASP A 183 2.30 25.25 0.68
N VAL A 184 2.35 26.39 0.00
CA VAL A 184 3.41 27.39 0.13
C VAL A 184 2.79 28.78 0.22
N PRO A 185 3.41 29.72 0.96
CA PRO A 185 2.92 31.08 1.08
C PRO A 185 2.75 31.76 -0.28
N GLY A 186 1.52 32.18 -0.60
CA GLY A 186 1.19 32.90 -1.83
C GLY A 186 0.64 32.04 -2.96
N ALA A 187 0.44 30.72 -2.76
CA ALA A 187 -0.33 29.89 -3.67
C ALA A 187 -1.76 30.45 -3.81
N THR A 188 -2.14 30.87 -5.02
CA THR A 188 -3.50 31.35 -5.30
C THR A 188 -4.42 30.16 -5.47
N ARG A 189 -4.89 29.59 -4.36
CA ARG A 189 -5.92 28.57 -4.42
C ARG A 189 -7.21 29.19 -4.99
N PRO A 190 -7.94 28.52 -5.90
CA PRO A 190 -9.33 28.90 -6.10
C PRO A 190 -9.97 28.90 -4.71
N ALA A 191 -10.70 29.97 -4.37
CA ALA A 191 -11.40 30.01 -3.10
C ALA A 191 -12.39 28.85 -3.11
N THR A 192 -12.02 27.73 -2.47
CA THR A 192 -12.93 26.65 -2.18
C THR A 192 -14.07 27.31 -1.44
N THR A 193 -15.23 27.39 -2.10
CA THR A 193 -16.46 27.70 -1.40
C THR A 193 -16.63 26.52 -0.47
N THR A 194 -16.14 26.64 0.76
CA THR A 194 -16.61 25.84 1.87
C THR A 194 -18.08 26.17 1.95
N VAL A 195 -18.89 25.44 1.21
CA VAL A 195 -20.31 25.35 1.51
C VAL A 195 -20.30 24.87 2.95
N PRO A 196 -20.82 25.66 3.91
CA PRO A 196 -20.98 25.13 5.25
C PRO A 196 -21.75 23.83 5.06
N VAL A 197 -21.14 22.70 5.42
CA VAL A 197 -21.85 21.44 5.51
C VAL A 197 -22.87 21.68 6.60
N THR A 198 -24.07 22.04 6.17
CA THR A 198 -25.21 22.17 7.03
C THR A 198 -25.41 20.78 7.60
N THR A 199 -25.10 20.59 8.89
CA THR A 199 -25.57 19.44 9.63
C THR A 199 -27.09 19.55 9.65
N THR A 200 -27.73 19.05 8.60
CA THR A 200 -29.15 18.78 8.62
C THR A 200 -29.29 17.53 9.46
N THR A 201 -29.78 17.68 10.70
CA THR A 201 -30.34 16.53 11.42
C THR A 201 -31.43 15.96 10.52
N PRO A 202 -31.26 14.77 9.91
CA PRO A 202 -32.31 14.16 9.12
C PRO A 202 -33.51 13.90 10.04
N ALA A 203 -34.73 13.92 9.48
CA ALA A 203 -35.96 13.67 10.24
C ALA A 203 -35.96 12.32 11.00
N ASP A 204 -35.05 11.42 10.64
CA ASP A 204 -34.89 10.08 11.18
C ASP A 204 -33.98 10.01 12.44
N GLY A 205 -33.40 11.13 12.89
CA GLY A 205 -32.64 11.22 14.15
C GLY A 205 -31.23 10.62 14.13
N ILE A 206 -30.74 10.18 12.97
CA ILE A 206 -29.38 9.66 12.80
C ILE A 206 -28.40 10.82 12.58
N THR A 207 -27.31 10.83 13.36
CA THR A 207 -26.20 11.78 13.14
C THR A 207 -25.15 11.09 12.28
N THR A 208 -24.98 11.56 11.05
CA THR A 208 -23.91 11.10 10.16
C THR A 208 -22.56 11.57 10.69
N PRO A 209 -21.59 10.67 10.94
CA PRO A 209 -20.25 11.05 11.38
C PRO A 209 -19.48 11.76 10.26
N THR A 210 -18.36 12.41 10.58
CA THR A 210 -17.48 13.04 9.60
C THR A 210 -16.02 12.63 9.82
N PRO A 211 -15.21 12.49 8.75
CA PRO A 211 -15.57 12.63 7.33
C PRO A 211 -16.24 11.36 6.76
N ILE A 212 -17.06 11.49 5.71
CA ILE A 212 -17.67 10.35 5.00
C ILE A 212 -17.06 10.20 3.62
N GLN A 213 -17.04 8.97 3.10
CA GLN A 213 -16.63 8.74 1.71
C GLN A 213 -17.53 9.52 0.74
N THR A 214 -16.94 10.08 -0.30
CA THR A 214 -17.69 10.86 -1.29
C THR A 214 -18.80 10.01 -1.90
N GLY A 215 -19.99 10.59 -2.08
CA GLY A 215 -21.12 9.90 -2.71
C GLY A 215 -21.74 8.75 -1.90
N MET A 216 -21.33 8.55 -0.63
CA MET A 216 -22.00 7.62 0.29
C MET A 216 -23.50 7.93 0.37
N THR A 217 -24.34 6.88 0.38
CA THR A 217 -25.80 6.99 0.38
C THR A 217 -26.34 7.85 1.53
N ASP A 218 -27.35 8.68 1.23
CA ASP A 218 -28.04 9.54 2.19
C ASP A 218 -29.00 8.79 3.14
N LYS A 219 -29.29 7.51 2.85
CA LYS A 219 -30.13 6.63 3.69
C LYS A 219 -29.33 5.85 4.73
N CYS A 220 -28.04 6.12 4.86
CA CYS A 220 -27.19 5.38 5.76
C CYS A 220 -27.59 5.58 7.23
N ASN A 221 -27.76 4.48 7.97
CA ASN A 221 -28.06 4.52 9.40
C ASN A 221 -27.01 3.81 10.27
N LYS A 222 -26.02 3.16 9.66
CA LYS A 222 -24.85 2.59 10.33
C LYS A 222 -23.59 2.78 9.51
N PHE A 223 -22.52 3.17 10.17
CA PHE A 223 -21.27 3.57 9.54
C PHE A 223 -20.11 2.73 10.06
N ASP A 224 -19.13 2.44 9.20
CA ASP A 224 -17.85 1.85 9.58
C ASP A 224 -16.73 2.84 9.25
N LEU A 225 -15.80 3.06 10.19
CA LEU A 225 -14.62 3.89 9.95
C LEU A 225 -13.54 3.01 9.33
N VAL A 226 -13.12 3.34 8.11
CA VAL A 226 -12.09 2.59 7.39
C VAL A 226 -10.76 2.68 8.15
N GLN A 227 -10.19 1.52 8.47
CA GLN A 227 -8.90 1.35 9.14
C GLN A 227 -7.83 0.83 8.17
N SER A 228 -6.56 0.90 8.58
CA SER A 228 -5.46 0.42 7.76
C SER A 228 -5.54 -1.10 7.59
N GLY A 229 -5.48 -1.55 6.34
CA GLY A 229 -5.64 -2.96 5.98
C GLY A 229 -7.08 -3.41 5.73
N ASP A 230 -8.06 -2.51 5.86
CA ASP A 230 -9.43 -2.81 5.46
C ASP A 230 -9.53 -2.97 3.94
N SER A 231 -10.49 -3.81 3.53
CA SER A 231 -10.96 -3.96 2.17
C SER A 231 -12.48 -3.93 2.17
N CYS A 232 -13.08 -3.62 1.03
CA CYS A 232 -14.53 -3.57 0.90
C CYS A 232 -15.14 -4.95 1.16
N GLU A 233 -14.45 -6.01 0.76
CA GLU A 233 -14.78 -7.40 1.03
C GLU A 233 -14.79 -7.69 2.53
N ALA A 234 -13.74 -7.27 3.27
CA ALA A 234 -13.64 -7.50 4.70
C ALA A 234 -14.71 -6.72 5.48
N ILE A 235 -14.96 -5.46 5.10
CA ILE A 235 -16.00 -4.64 5.71
C ILE A 235 -17.39 -5.23 5.41
N ALA A 236 -17.67 -5.58 4.15
CA ALA A 236 -18.95 -6.18 3.77
C ALA A 236 -19.21 -7.49 4.53
N ALA A 237 -18.20 -8.36 4.62
CA ALA A 237 -18.28 -9.61 5.38
C ALA A 237 -18.50 -9.37 6.88
N LYS A 238 -17.80 -8.41 7.49
CA LYS A 238 -17.96 -8.01 8.90
C LYS A 238 -19.40 -7.63 9.23
N TYR A 239 -20.11 -7.02 8.29
CA TYR A 239 -21.51 -6.61 8.46
C TYR A 239 -22.53 -7.59 7.87
N ASN A 240 -22.08 -8.72 7.33
CA ASN A 240 -22.91 -9.71 6.62
C ASN A 240 -23.75 -9.07 5.51
N ILE A 241 -23.21 -8.08 4.81
CA ILE A 241 -23.85 -7.45 3.65
C ILE A 241 -23.23 -8.01 2.37
N PRO A 242 -24.01 -8.27 1.32
CA PRO A 242 -23.45 -8.62 0.01
C PRO A 242 -22.52 -7.49 -0.45
N LEU A 243 -21.39 -7.84 -1.07
CA LEU A 243 -20.42 -6.84 -1.55
C LEU A 243 -21.07 -5.90 -2.58
N SER A 244 -22.01 -6.42 -3.37
CA SER A 244 -22.87 -5.65 -4.26
C SER A 244 -23.64 -4.55 -3.59
N ILE A 245 -24.23 -4.84 -2.45
CA ILE A 245 -24.95 -3.86 -1.67
C ILE A 245 -23.99 -2.82 -1.08
N PHE A 246 -22.82 -3.24 -0.58
CA PHE A 246 -21.82 -2.31 -0.09
C PHE A 246 -21.38 -1.29 -1.15
N TYR A 247 -21.11 -1.73 -2.39
CA TYR A 247 -20.77 -0.82 -3.49
C TYR A 247 -21.93 0.10 -3.87
N THR A 248 -23.18 -0.35 -3.80
CA THR A 248 -24.33 0.54 -4.06
C THR A 248 -24.47 1.65 -3.02
N TRP A 249 -24.07 1.40 -1.78
CA TRP A 249 -24.12 2.39 -0.71
C TRP A 249 -22.91 3.30 -0.66
N ASN A 250 -21.78 2.86 -1.22
CA ASN A 250 -20.49 3.55 -1.20
C ASN A 250 -19.88 3.62 -2.60
N PRO A 251 -20.53 4.28 -3.58
CA PRO A 251 -20.13 4.19 -4.98
C PRO A 251 -18.71 4.71 -5.27
N ALA A 252 -18.18 5.63 -4.45
CA ALA A 252 -16.83 6.16 -4.66
C ALA A 252 -15.70 5.18 -4.34
N VAL A 253 -15.96 4.07 -3.64
CA VAL A 253 -14.92 3.04 -3.40
C VAL A 253 -14.45 2.36 -4.68
N GLY A 254 -15.27 2.44 -5.75
CA GLY A 254 -15.06 1.72 -7.00
C GLY A 254 -15.31 0.22 -6.87
N SER A 255 -15.53 -0.45 -8.01
CA SER A 255 -15.76 -1.90 -8.02
C SER A 255 -14.53 -2.74 -7.65
N SER A 256 -13.34 -2.14 -7.74
CA SER A 256 -12.07 -2.73 -7.30
C SER A 256 -11.70 -2.39 -5.85
N CYS A 257 -12.53 -1.62 -5.14
CA CYS A 257 -12.23 -1.09 -3.81
C CYS A 257 -10.96 -0.20 -3.72
N ALA A 258 -10.38 0.21 -4.85
CA ALA A 258 -9.11 0.96 -4.86
C ALA A 258 -9.22 2.37 -4.24
N ASP A 259 -10.45 2.87 -4.13
CA ASP A 259 -10.76 4.21 -3.65
C ASP A 259 -11.44 4.18 -2.27
N LEU A 260 -11.21 3.10 -1.50
CA LEU A 260 -11.59 3.03 -0.09
C LEU A 260 -10.65 3.91 0.75
N ASP A 261 -11.10 5.13 1.08
CA ASP A 261 -10.27 6.11 1.81
C ASP A 261 -10.14 5.76 3.30
N LEU A 262 -8.90 5.68 3.77
CA LEU A 262 -8.57 5.50 5.19
C LEU A 262 -9.08 6.69 6.04
N ASP A 263 -9.56 6.40 7.25
CA ASP A 263 -10.09 7.38 8.21
C ASP A 263 -11.40 8.08 7.74
N TYR A 264 -12.05 7.56 6.69
CA TYR A 264 -13.37 8.00 6.25
C TYR A 264 -14.43 6.97 6.65
N TYR A 265 -15.64 7.46 6.92
CA TYR A 265 -16.78 6.60 7.21
C TYR A 265 -17.43 6.13 5.90
N VAL A 266 -17.68 4.81 5.83
CA VAL A 266 -18.49 4.15 4.80
C VAL A 266 -19.80 3.66 5.39
N CYS A 267 -20.81 3.50 4.54
CA CYS A 267 -22.11 3.00 4.92
C CYS A 267 -22.15 1.48 4.95
N VAL A 268 -22.68 0.92 6.04
CA VAL A 268 -22.81 -0.53 6.24
C VAL A 268 -24.21 -0.98 6.63
N ASP A 269 -25.16 -0.05 6.70
CA ASP A 269 -26.59 -0.33 6.80
C ASP A 269 -27.40 0.91 6.35
N THR A 270 -28.57 0.69 5.76
CA THR A 270 -29.48 1.76 5.35
C THR A 270 -30.88 1.59 5.93
N ILE A 271 -31.58 2.70 6.08
CA ILE A 271 -32.95 2.70 6.64
C ILE A 271 -33.86 1.83 5.77
N GLY A 272 -34.39 0.76 6.37
CA GLY A 272 -35.34 -0.16 5.73
C GLY A 272 -34.68 -1.25 4.88
N TYR A 273 -33.34 -1.35 4.88
CA TYR A 273 -32.69 -2.50 4.29
C TYR A 273 -32.96 -3.75 5.12
N THR A 274 -33.39 -4.80 4.43
CA THR A 274 -33.45 -6.15 4.99
C THR A 274 -32.59 -7.05 4.12
N LEU A 275 -31.71 -7.80 4.76
CA LEU A 275 -30.90 -8.80 4.07
C LEU A 275 -31.82 -9.72 3.26
N PRO A 276 -31.49 -10.03 1.99
CA PRO A 276 -32.25 -11.00 1.22
C PRO A 276 -32.37 -12.30 2.03
N THR A 277 -33.58 -12.64 2.44
CA THR A 277 -33.86 -13.90 3.13
C THR A 277 -33.88 -15.03 2.11
N THR A 278 -33.42 -16.21 2.52
CA THR A 278 -33.54 -17.46 1.76
C THR A 278 -35.00 -17.63 1.32
N THR A 279 -35.27 -17.46 0.03
CA THR A 279 -36.56 -17.79 -0.57
C THR A 279 -36.46 -19.18 -1.17
N THR A 280 -37.38 -20.08 -0.82
CA THR A 280 -37.62 -21.26 -1.64
C THR A 280 -38.15 -20.77 -2.98
N SER A 281 -37.38 -20.98 -4.05
CA SER A 281 -37.86 -20.65 -5.38
C SER A 281 -39.09 -21.49 -5.70
N ALA A 282 -40.17 -20.82 -6.14
CA ALA A 282 -41.44 -21.45 -6.46
C ALA A 282 -41.33 -22.21 -7.79
N GLY A 283 -40.69 -23.38 -7.78
CA GLY A 283 -40.57 -24.23 -8.97
C GLY A 283 -39.95 -25.60 -8.73
N ASN A 284 -38.85 -25.67 -7.97
CA ASN A 284 -38.05 -26.91 -7.82
C ASN A 284 -37.90 -27.40 -6.37
N GLY A 285 -38.36 -26.64 -5.37
CA GLY A 285 -38.30 -27.05 -3.95
C GLY A 285 -36.91 -26.97 -3.32
N ILE A 286 -35.93 -26.37 -4.01
CA ILE A 286 -34.58 -26.15 -3.51
C ILE A 286 -34.51 -24.79 -2.81
N THR A 287 -33.85 -24.75 -1.64
CA THR A 287 -33.60 -23.51 -0.92
C THR A 287 -32.37 -22.82 -1.51
N THR A 288 -32.56 -21.63 -2.08
CA THR A 288 -31.45 -20.81 -2.56
C THR A 288 -30.65 -20.29 -1.36
N PRO A 289 -29.34 -20.55 -1.28
CA PRO A 289 -28.48 -20.06 -0.21
C PRO A 289 -28.27 -18.54 -0.32
N THR A 290 -27.96 -17.87 0.79
CA THR A 290 -27.73 -16.42 0.85
C THR A 290 -26.33 -16.10 1.38
N PRO A 291 -25.76 -14.94 1.00
CA PRO A 291 -26.23 -14.02 -0.04
C PRO A 291 -25.98 -14.60 -1.44
N TYR A 292 -26.83 -14.30 -2.41
CA TYR A 292 -26.66 -14.74 -3.80
C TYR A 292 -26.64 -13.53 -4.73
N GLU A 293 -25.99 -13.68 -5.88
CA GLU A 293 -25.91 -12.60 -6.86
C GLU A 293 -27.29 -12.26 -7.42
N PRO A 294 -27.66 -10.97 -7.48
CA PRO A 294 -28.92 -10.55 -8.08
C PRO A 294 -29.06 -11.08 -9.52
N GLY A 295 -30.28 -11.46 -9.91
CA GLY A 295 -30.56 -11.88 -11.28
C GLY A 295 -30.20 -13.33 -11.61
N MET A 296 -29.67 -14.10 -10.66
CA MET A 296 -29.55 -15.56 -10.76
C MET A 296 -30.89 -16.23 -11.14
N VAL A 297 -30.86 -17.23 -12.02
CA VAL A 297 -32.05 -17.94 -12.50
C VAL A 297 -32.84 -18.61 -11.37
N SER A 298 -34.16 -18.67 -11.53
CA SER A 298 -35.06 -19.17 -10.48
C SER A 298 -35.15 -20.69 -10.38
N ASP A 299 -34.72 -21.43 -11.39
CA ASP A 299 -34.71 -22.90 -11.44
C ASP A 299 -33.37 -23.52 -11.02
N CYS A 300 -32.45 -22.73 -10.47
CA CYS A 300 -31.16 -23.22 -10.00
C CYS A 300 -31.28 -24.37 -8.99
N THR A 301 -30.54 -25.45 -9.22
CA THR A 301 -30.47 -26.65 -8.38
C THR A 301 -29.13 -26.82 -7.69
N THR A 302 -28.05 -26.23 -8.24
CA THR A 302 -26.69 -26.34 -7.70
C THR A 302 -26.05 -24.96 -7.58
N PHE A 303 -25.44 -24.66 -6.43
CA PHE A 303 -24.89 -23.34 -6.12
C PHE A 303 -23.39 -23.41 -5.84
N TYR A 304 -22.68 -22.37 -6.25
CA TYR A 304 -21.26 -22.18 -5.97
C TYR A 304 -21.07 -20.87 -5.20
N PHE A 305 -20.30 -20.90 -4.11
CA PHE A 305 -19.96 -19.71 -3.32
C PHE A 305 -18.66 -19.11 -3.83
N VAL A 306 -18.73 -17.90 -4.38
CA VAL A 306 -17.59 -17.22 -5.01
C VAL A 306 -16.56 -16.81 -3.95
N ARG A 307 -15.31 -17.20 -4.15
CA ARG A 307 -14.17 -16.92 -3.26
C ARG A 307 -13.16 -16.01 -3.93
N SER A 308 -12.30 -15.40 -3.11
CA SER A 308 -11.19 -14.58 -3.59
C SER A 308 -10.31 -15.38 -4.55
N GLY A 309 -10.04 -14.80 -5.73
CA GLY A 309 -9.26 -15.42 -6.80
C GLY A 309 -10.07 -16.28 -7.77
N ASP A 310 -11.37 -16.47 -7.54
CA ASP A 310 -12.22 -17.19 -8.50
C ASP A 310 -12.39 -16.42 -9.80
N THR A 311 -12.51 -17.17 -10.89
CA THR A 311 -12.88 -16.65 -12.22
C THR A 311 -13.96 -17.54 -12.80
N CYS A 312 -14.82 -17.02 -13.68
CA CYS A 312 -15.86 -17.86 -14.29
C CYS A 312 -15.28 -19.05 -15.05
N ALA A 313 -14.12 -18.89 -15.69
CA ALA A 313 -13.44 -20.00 -16.35
C ALA A 313 -13.00 -21.09 -15.34
N GLY A 314 -12.47 -20.68 -14.18
CA GLY A 314 -12.09 -21.59 -13.11
C GLY A 314 -13.29 -22.30 -12.50
N ILE A 315 -14.34 -21.55 -12.18
CA ILE A 315 -15.59 -22.10 -11.63
C ILE A 315 -16.22 -23.07 -12.64
N ALA A 316 -16.43 -22.65 -13.88
CA ALA A 316 -17.04 -23.47 -14.92
C ALA A 316 -16.29 -24.80 -15.11
N SER A 317 -14.95 -24.74 -15.17
CA SER A 317 -14.10 -25.95 -15.24
C SER A 317 -14.25 -26.85 -14.01
N SER A 318 -14.39 -26.27 -12.81
CA SER A 318 -14.55 -27.04 -11.56
C SER A 318 -15.93 -27.70 -11.41
N GLN A 319 -16.93 -27.18 -12.12
CA GLN A 319 -18.31 -27.64 -12.07
C GLN A 319 -18.68 -28.48 -13.31
N ASP A 320 -17.72 -28.75 -14.20
CA ASP A 320 -17.94 -29.46 -15.48
C ASP A 320 -19.01 -28.80 -16.38
N ILE A 321 -19.07 -27.46 -16.41
CA ILE A 321 -19.97 -26.65 -17.24
C ILE A 321 -19.19 -25.70 -18.16
N THR A 322 -19.87 -25.03 -19.09
CA THR A 322 -19.26 -23.96 -19.89
C THR A 322 -19.39 -22.60 -19.22
N VAL A 323 -18.49 -21.66 -19.56
CA VAL A 323 -18.66 -20.26 -19.14
C VAL A 323 -19.98 -19.68 -19.65
N GLY A 324 -20.43 -20.11 -20.84
CA GLY A 324 -21.73 -19.70 -21.39
C GLY A 324 -22.92 -20.18 -20.55
N ASP A 325 -22.86 -21.38 -19.98
CA ASP A 325 -23.88 -21.87 -19.06
C ASP A 325 -23.90 -21.02 -17.77
N LEU A 326 -22.72 -20.73 -17.22
CA LEU A 326 -22.58 -19.89 -16.02
C LEU A 326 -23.11 -18.47 -16.25
N GLU A 327 -22.78 -17.84 -17.38
CA GLU A 327 -23.31 -16.53 -17.77
C GLU A 327 -24.82 -16.55 -18.02
N GLN A 328 -25.35 -17.65 -18.59
CA GLN A 328 -26.78 -17.81 -18.84
C GLN A 328 -27.57 -17.95 -17.53
N TRP A 329 -27.05 -18.72 -16.57
CA TRP A 329 -27.70 -18.92 -15.28
C TRP A 329 -27.49 -17.76 -14.31
N ASN A 330 -26.49 -16.91 -14.56
CA ASN A 330 -26.18 -15.72 -13.78
C ASN A 330 -26.02 -14.49 -14.69
N PRO A 331 -27.09 -13.97 -15.31
CA PRO A 331 -27.01 -12.86 -16.26
C PRO A 331 -26.32 -11.59 -15.75
N LYS A 332 -26.24 -11.39 -14.43
CA LYS A 332 -25.57 -10.24 -13.82
C LYS A 332 -24.06 -10.37 -13.72
N VAL A 333 -23.50 -11.58 -13.83
CA VAL A 333 -22.05 -11.81 -13.95
C VAL A 333 -21.47 -11.13 -15.19
N GLY A 334 -22.31 -10.87 -16.20
CA GLY A 334 -21.95 -10.17 -17.42
C GLY A 334 -21.20 -11.05 -18.43
N SER A 335 -21.26 -10.67 -19.70
CA SER A 335 -20.51 -11.34 -20.76
C SER A 335 -19.01 -11.15 -20.53
N GLY A 336 -18.26 -12.24 -20.38
CA GLY A 336 -16.83 -12.21 -20.07
C GLY A 336 -16.51 -12.14 -18.58
N CYS A 337 -17.46 -12.43 -17.69
CA CYS A 337 -17.23 -12.51 -16.24
C CYS A 337 -16.74 -11.22 -15.59
N THR A 338 -17.26 -10.07 -16.02
CA THR A 338 -16.81 -8.76 -15.55
C THR A 338 -17.36 -8.39 -14.18
N ASP A 339 -18.44 -9.04 -13.76
CA ASP A 339 -19.21 -8.69 -12.59
C ASP A 339 -19.45 -9.94 -11.72
N LEU A 340 -18.42 -10.76 -11.52
CA LEU A 340 -18.44 -11.89 -10.58
C LEU A 340 -18.10 -11.39 -9.17
N TRP A 341 -19.07 -11.45 -8.27
CA TRP A 341 -19.04 -10.88 -6.93
C TRP A 341 -18.53 -11.87 -5.91
N LEU A 342 -17.48 -11.47 -5.19
CA LEU A 342 -16.93 -12.24 -4.08
C LEU A 342 -17.94 -12.39 -2.93
N ASN A 343 -17.91 -13.54 -2.25
CA ASN A 343 -18.75 -13.87 -1.10
C ASN A 343 -20.26 -13.94 -1.39
N GLU A 344 -20.64 -14.16 -2.65
CA GLU A 344 -22.02 -14.39 -3.06
C GLU A 344 -22.16 -15.78 -3.71
N TYR A 345 -23.34 -16.38 -3.60
CA TYR A 345 -23.69 -17.61 -4.30
C TYR A 345 -24.13 -17.31 -5.73
N ILE A 346 -23.64 -18.12 -6.67
CA ILE A 346 -24.08 -18.14 -8.07
C ILE A 346 -24.63 -19.53 -8.42
N CYS A 347 -25.40 -19.59 -9.51
CA CYS A 347 -25.93 -20.82 -10.04
C CYS A 347 -24.90 -21.55 -10.92
N VAL A 348 -24.73 -22.84 -10.68
CA VAL A 348 -23.85 -23.71 -11.48
C VAL A 348 -24.56 -24.99 -11.94
N GLY A 349 -25.88 -25.03 -11.82
CA GLY A 349 -26.71 -26.08 -12.40
C GLY A 349 -28.19 -25.79 -12.25
N VAL A 350 -28.96 -26.08 -13.30
CA VAL A 350 -30.44 -26.03 -13.36
C VAL A 350 -31.02 -27.41 -13.60
#